data_AF-A0A354CVK3-F1
#
_entry.id   AF-A0A354CVK3-F1
#
_cell.length_a   1.000
_cell.length_b   1.000
_cell.length_c   1.000
_cell.angle_alpha   90.00
_cell.angle_beta   90.00
_cell.angle_gamma   90.00
#
_symmetry.space_group_name_H-M   'P 1'
#
loop_
_entity.id
_entity.type
_entity.pdbx_description
1 polymer ?
#
loop_
_entity_poly.entity_id
_entity_poly.type
_entity_poly.pdbx_seq_one_letter_code
_entity_poly.pdbx_strand_id
1 'polypeptide(L)' 'VDMAHIAGLVAAGVHISPIPYADVVTTTTHKTLRGPRGGMILCNDEEIAKKINKAIFPG' A
#
# COMPACT_ATOMS: atom_id res chain seq x y z
N VAL A 1 -6.60 0.53 -4.44
CA VAL A 1 -5.75 0.20 -5.62
C VAL A 1 -4.62 -0.73 -5.17
N ASP A 2 -4.37 -1.82 -5.89
CA ASP A 2 -3.16 -2.63 -5.69
C ASP A 2 -2.05 -2.14 -6.63
N MET A 3 -0.95 -1.65 -6.06
CA MET A 3 0.19 -1.12 -6.80
C MET A 3 1.44 -2.02 -6.76
N ALA A 4 1.29 -3.30 -6.40
CA ALA A 4 2.42 -4.20 -6.13
C ALA A 4 3.53 -4.21 -7.20
N HIS A 5 3.18 -4.18 -8.49
CA HIS A 5 4.16 -4.19 -9.58
C HIS A 5 4.82 -2.83 -9.84
N ILE A 6 4.16 -1.73 -9.52
CA ILE A 6 4.62 -0.36 -9.82
C ILE A 6 5.07 0.41 -8.58
N ALA A 7 5.04 -0.20 -7.40
CA ALA A 7 5.33 0.46 -6.13
C ALA A 7 6.68 1.21 -6.09
N GLY A 8 7.73 0.64 -6.70
CA GLY A 8 9.02 1.34 -6.82
C GLY A 8 8.98 2.53 -7.76
N LEU A 9 8.22 2.44 -8.86
CA LEU A 9 8.06 3.55 -9.81
C LEU A 9 7.25 4.70 -9.20
N VAL A 10 6.21 4.36 -8.43
CA VAL A 10 5.41 5.32 -7.65
C VAL A 10 6.29 5.98 -6.58
N ALA A 11 7.06 5.21 -5.82
CA ALA A 11 7.97 5.73 -4.79
C ALA A 11 9.09 6.61 -5.37
N ALA A 12 9.57 6.31 -6.58
CA ALA A 12 10.57 7.10 -7.29
C ALA A 12 9.99 8.35 -8.00
N GLY A 13 8.67 8.56 -7.98
CA GLY A 13 8.02 9.72 -8.61
C GLY A 13 7.97 9.68 -10.14
N VAL A 14 8.27 8.53 -10.76
CA VAL A 14 8.30 8.36 -12.23
C VAL A 14 7.02 7.70 -12.78
N HIS A 15 6.08 7.37 -11.91
CA HIS A 15 4.74 6.91 -12.24
C HIS A 15 3.72 7.62 -11.36
N ILE A 16 2.54 7.93 -11.91
CA ILE A 16 1.48 8.62 -11.19
C ILE A 16 1.13 7.83 -9.91
N SER A 17 1.10 8.55 -8.78
CA SER A 17 0.74 8.00 -7.48
C SER A 17 -0.78 7.82 -7.36
N PRO A 18 -1.27 6.66 -6.88
CA PRO A 18 -2.67 6.49 -6.51
C PRO A 18 -3.03 7.18 -5.18
N ILE A 19 -2.04 7.66 -4.42
CA ILE A 19 -2.17 8.38 -3.14
C ILE A 19 -2.13 9.88 -3.47
N PRO A 20 -3.19 10.43 -4.08
CA PRO A 20 -4.26 10.99 -3.24
C PRO A 20 -5.69 10.54 -3.59
N TYR A 21 -5.87 9.68 -4.59
CA TYR A 21 -7.19 9.39 -5.17
C TYR A 21 -7.85 8.15 -4.58
N ALA A 22 -7.07 7.20 -4.08
CA ALA A 22 -7.58 5.95 -3.53
C ALA A 22 -7.65 6.00 -2.00
N ASP A 23 -8.79 5.61 -1.43
CA ASP A 23 -8.98 5.52 0.03
C ASP A 23 -8.06 4.46 0.67
N VAL A 24 -7.79 3.38 -0.07
CA VAL A 24 -6.90 2.29 0.33
C VAL A 24 -5.98 1.89 -0.80
N VAL A 25 -4.69 1.76 -0.51
CA VAL A 25 -3.66 1.26 -1.43
C VAL A 25 -2.95 0.07 -0.82
N THR A 26 -2.90 -1.05 -1.53
CA THR A 26 -2.10 -2.23 -1.14
C THR A 26 -0.87 -2.37 -2.01
N THR A 27 0.17 -2.98 -1.48
CA THR A 27 1.38 -3.27 -2.25
C THR A 27 2.18 -4.43 -1.68
N THR A 28 3.01 -5.04 -2.53
CA THR A 28 4.11 -5.91 -2.09
C THR A 28 5.41 -5.14 -2.01
N THR A 29 6.27 -5.47 -1.05
CA THR A 29 7.55 -4.78 -0.85
C THR A 29 8.70 -5.30 -1.72
N HIS A 30 8.56 -6.47 -2.36
CA HIS A 30 9.68 -7.20 -2.99
C HIS A 30 9.78 -7.08 -4.52
N LYS A 31 8.84 -6.40 -5.19
CA LYS A 31 8.87 -6.19 -6.65
C LYS A 31 9.72 -4.97 -6.98
N THR A 32 9.16 -3.97 -7.66
CA THR A 32 9.88 -2.76 -8.03
C THR A 32 10.34 -1.94 -6.81
N LEU A 33 9.74 -2.13 -5.63
CA LEU A 33 10.19 -1.52 -4.37
C LEU A 33 11.46 -2.18 -3.77
N ARG A 34 11.83 -3.37 -4.27
CA ARG A 34 13.14 -4.04 -4.01
C ARG A 34 13.50 -4.29 -2.53
N GLY A 35 12.51 -4.46 -1.67
CA GLY A 35 12.65 -4.90 -0.27
C GLY A 35 12.47 -6.41 -0.06
N PRO A 36 12.40 -6.89 1.20
CA PRO A 36 12.11 -8.29 1.52
C PRO A 36 10.67 -8.66 1.13
N ARG A 37 10.34 -9.96 1.12
CA ARG A 37 8.96 -10.43 0.87
C ARG A 37 8.03 -10.04 2.01
N GLY A 38 7.15 -9.08 1.73
CA GLY A 38 6.11 -8.62 2.62
C GLY A 38 5.02 -7.85 1.85
N GLY A 39 4.02 -7.39 2.60
CA GLY A 39 2.91 -6.58 2.10
C GLY A 39 2.62 -5.40 3.02
N MET A 40 2.05 -4.35 2.45
CA MET A 40 1.63 -3.15 3.16
C MET A 40 0.23 -2.74 2.73
N ILE A 41 -0.54 -2.19 3.66
CA ILE A 41 -1.84 -1.57 3.41
C ILE A 41 -1.74 -0.12 3.87
N LEU A 42 -1.96 0.82 2.95
CA LEU A 42 -1.87 2.26 3.16
C LEU A 42 -3.27 2.86 3.07
N CYS A 43 -3.60 3.74 4.00
CA CYS A 43 -4.83 4.55 4.01
C CYS A 43 -4.55 5.86 4.76
N ASN A 44 -5.36 6.88 4.52
CA ASN A 44 -5.26 8.20 5.16
C ASN A 44 -6.43 8.48 6.14
N ASP A 45 -7.28 7.50 6.38
CA ASP A 45 -8.44 7.58 7.28
C ASP A 45 -8.22 6.66 8.49
N GLU A 46 -8.33 7.23 9.70
CA GLU A 46 -8.09 6.50 10.95
C GLU A 46 -9.13 5.41 11.24
N GLU A 47 -10.39 5.61 10.85
CA GLU A 47 -11.46 4.62 11.02
C GLU A 47 -11.26 3.43 10.07
N ILE A 48 -10.80 3.70 8.85
CA ILE A 48 -10.37 2.65 7.92
C ILE A 48 -9.14 1.90 8.48
N ALA A 49 -8.15 2.62 9.00
CA ALA A 49 -6.94 2.02 9.58
C ALA A 49 -7.26 1.09 10.77
N LYS A 50 -8.16 1.50 11.68
CA LYS A 50 -8.61 0.66 12.81
C LYS A 50 -9.26 -0.64 12.33
N LYS A 51 -10.13 -0.57 11.32
CA LYS A 51 -10.80 -1.75 10.73
C LYS A 51 -9.79 -2.69 10.07
N ILE A 52 -8.84 -2.14 9.30
CA ILE A 52 -7.78 -2.92 8.65
C ILE A 52 -6.90 -3.63 9.69
N ASN A 53 -6.43 -2.92 10.71
CA ASN A 53 -5.58 -3.50 11.74
C ASN A 53 -6.28 -4.65 12.46
N LYS A 54 -7.55 -4.46 12.85
CA LYS A 54 -8.36 -5.52 13.46
C LYS A 54 -8.48 -6.74 12.55
N ALA A 55 -8.73 -6.52 11.25
CA ALA A 55 -8.86 -7.61 10.27
C ALA A 55 -7.54 -8.36 10.01
N ILE A 56 -6.38 -7.70 10.15
CA ILE A 56 -5.07 -8.37 10.08
C ILE A 56 -4.84 -9.22 11.33
N PHE A 57 -5.13 -8.66 12.50
CA PHE A 57 -5.02 -9.35 13.79
C PHE A 57 -5.86 -8.63 14.87
N PRO A 58 -6.66 -9.34 15.68
CA PRO A 58 -6.85 -10.80 15.74
C PRO A 58 -7.88 -11.37 14.75
N GLY A 59 -8.51 -10.54 13.92
CA GLY A 59 -9.73 -10.86 13.16
C GLY A 59 -10.94 -10.11 13.71
#